data_AF-A0A3L7W2W4-F1
#
_entry.id   AF-A0A3L7W2W4-F1
#
_cell.length_a   1.000
_cell.length_b   1.000
_cell.length_c   1.000
_cell.angle_alpha   90.00
_cell.angle_beta   90.00
_cell.angle_gamma   90.00
#
_symmetry.space_group_name_H-M   'P 1'
#
loop_
_entity.id
_entity.type
_entity.pdbx_description
1 polymer ?
#
loop_
_entity_poly.entity_id
_entity_poly.type
_entity_poly.pdbx_seq_one_letter_code
_entity_poly.pdbx_strand_id
1 'polypeptide(L)'
;MSTRRTPHSILGVEPGASPDEIRAARRRLARAHHPDRFAGDPAGARGATREMALINAAAQALLDEAWATQPPAPAAPVKGGHRAERPVTGRVTVDSGMRTNARTSAPTSVRWRTPAPSNTSHTRPPEPLVGSPAGPVQRRIDPEHVNRPRPSLDAARNLRVTFGRYAGGTIAQIARLDPGYLAWCVDNVRRDADLVAAANVMLDELVRTGSFRRPPRGSLFRPSPNAFGATLGDDEDA
;
A
#
# COMPACT_ATOMS: atom_id res chain seq x y z
N MET A 1 -39.49 14.79 -17.72
CA MET A 1 -38.14 14.43 -18.21
C MET A 1 -37.36 13.89 -17.03
N SER A 2 -37.18 12.58 -16.91
CA SER A 2 -36.26 12.03 -15.88
C SER A 2 -34.84 12.36 -16.32
N THR A 3 -34.32 13.48 -15.84
CA THR A 3 -32.94 13.91 -16.07
C THR A 3 -32.04 12.82 -15.51
N ARG A 4 -31.46 11.96 -16.37
CA ARG A 4 -30.44 11.00 -15.94
C ARG A 4 -29.33 11.83 -15.31
N ARG A 5 -29.09 11.66 -14.00
CA ARG A 5 -28.00 12.35 -13.31
C ARG A 5 -26.70 11.94 -14.00
N THR A 6 -26.05 12.88 -14.67
CA THR A 6 -24.75 12.67 -15.30
C THR A 6 -23.66 12.65 -14.22
N PRO A 7 -22.52 11.95 -14.41
CA PRO A 7 -21.43 11.93 -13.43
C PRO A 7 -20.96 13.32 -13.01
N HIS A 8 -20.88 14.24 -13.98
CA HIS A 8 -20.58 15.67 -13.77
C HIS A 8 -21.60 16.35 -12.84
N SER A 9 -22.90 16.12 -13.05
CA SER A 9 -23.96 16.67 -12.19
C SER A 9 -23.97 16.10 -10.77
N ILE A 10 -23.58 14.83 -10.59
CA ILE A 10 -23.51 14.17 -9.27
C ILE A 10 -22.37 14.77 -8.43
N LEU A 11 -21.23 15.05 -9.06
CA LEU A 11 -20.09 15.66 -8.38
C LEU A 11 -20.17 17.18 -8.29
N GLY A 12 -21.02 17.81 -9.09
CA GLY A 12 -21.12 19.27 -9.22
C GLY A 12 -19.83 19.86 -9.78
N VAL A 13 -19.28 19.21 -10.80
CA VAL A 13 -18.06 19.64 -11.51
C VAL A 13 -18.39 19.94 -12.96
N GLU A 14 -17.70 20.92 -13.54
CA GLU A 14 -17.85 21.25 -14.96
C GLU A 14 -17.33 20.11 -15.86
N PRO A 15 -17.90 19.96 -17.08
CA PRO A 15 -17.35 19.05 -18.09
C PRO A 15 -15.89 19.40 -18.41
N GLY A 16 -14.99 18.43 -18.27
CA GLY A 16 -13.55 18.63 -18.45
C GLY A 16 -12.77 19.08 -17.20
N ALA A 17 -13.37 19.00 -16.02
CA ALA A 17 -12.68 19.24 -14.76
C ALA A 17 -11.40 18.38 -14.62
N SER A 18 -10.37 18.96 -14.00
CA SER A 18 -9.10 18.27 -13.77
C SER A 18 -9.26 17.09 -12.80
N PRO A 19 -8.37 16.08 -12.85
CA PRO A 19 -8.37 14.97 -11.90
C PRO A 19 -8.31 15.42 -10.43
N ASP A 20 -7.63 16.54 -10.16
CA ASP A 20 -7.50 17.10 -8.81
C ASP A 20 -8.83 17.69 -8.32
N GLU A 21 -9.56 18.39 -9.18
CA GLU A 21 -10.89 18.94 -8.90
C GLU A 21 -11.93 17.84 -8.68
N ILE A 22 -11.92 16.77 -9.50
CA ILE A 22 -12.78 15.59 -9.32
C ILE A 22 -12.53 14.97 -7.94
N ARG A 23 -11.26 14.80 -7.55
CA ARG A 23 -10.89 14.27 -6.22
C ARG A 23 -11.29 15.22 -5.10
N ALA A 24 -11.18 16.53 -5.27
CA ALA A 24 -11.59 17.52 -4.29
C ALA A 24 -13.11 17.52 -4.08
N ALA A 25 -13.90 17.50 -5.16
CA ALA A 25 -15.35 17.40 -5.13
C ALA A 25 -15.82 16.11 -4.44
N ARG A 26 -15.20 14.97 -4.77
CA ARG A 26 -15.46 13.69 -4.08
C ARG A 26 -15.24 13.79 -2.57
N ARG A 27 -14.12 14.37 -2.12
CA ARG A 27 -13.83 14.55 -0.68
C ARG A 27 -14.84 15.45 0.01
N ARG A 28 -15.32 16.51 -0.65
CA ARG A 28 -16.36 17.41 -0.12
C ARG A 28 -17.68 16.65 0.06
N LEU A 29 -18.14 15.95 -0.97
CA LEU A 29 -19.39 15.18 -0.93
C LEU A 29 -19.32 13.99 0.02
N ALA A 30 -18.17 13.33 0.12
CA ALA A 30 -17.97 12.24 1.07
C ALA A 30 -18.11 12.70 2.53
N ARG A 31 -17.64 13.91 2.87
CA ARG A 31 -17.86 14.50 4.20
C ARG A 31 -19.32 14.91 4.44
N ALA A 32 -20.05 15.26 3.38
CA ALA A 32 -21.48 15.59 3.47
C ALA A 32 -22.34 14.35 3.69
N HIS A 33 -22.10 13.28 2.93
CA HIS A 33 -22.91 12.07 2.89
C HIS A 33 -22.28 10.86 3.59
N HIS A 34 -21.36 11.08 4.54
CA HIS A 34 -20.74 9.98 5.29
C HIS A 34 -21.79 9.26 6.16
N PRO A 35 -21.90 7.92 6.12
CA PRO A 35 -22.88 7.18 6.91
C PRO A 35 -22.71 7.39 8.42
N ASP A 36 -21.49 7.62 8.91
CA ASP A 36 -21.22 7.91 10.33
C ASP A 36 -21.91 9.19 10.84
N ARG A 37 -22.29 10.13 9.95
CA ARG A 37 -23.09 11.31 10.35
C ARG A 37 -24.53 10.95 10.70
N PHE A 38 -24.98 9.77 10.29
CA PHE A 38 -26.33 9.25 10.50
C PHE A 38 -26.31 8.04 11.43
N ALA A 39 -25.30 7.91 12.29
CA ALA A 39 -25.17 6.79 13.23
C ALA A 39 -26.39 6.63 14.18
N GLY A 40 -27.19 7.68 14.38
CA GLY A 40 -28.45 7.65 15.14
C GLY A 40 -29.73 7.41 14.33
N ASP A 41 -29.66 7.30 13.00
CA ASP A 41 -30.82 7.07 12.13
C ASP A 41 -30.51 5.98 11.08
N PRO A 42 -31.01 4.75 11.27
CA PRO A 42 -30.81 3.64 10.35
C PRO A 42 -31.39 3.86 8.94
N ALA A 43 -32.43 4.68 8.80
CA ALA A 43 -32.99 5.01 7.49
C ALA A 43 -32.11 6.05 6.77
N GLY A 44 -31.67 7.08 7.49
CA GLY A 44 -30.69 8.07 7.04
C GLY A 44 -29.35 7.45 6.64
N ALA A 45 -28.84 6.50 7.42
CA ALA A 45 -27.60 5.78 7.11
C ALA A 45 -27.70 5.01 5.79
N ARG A 46 -28.82 4.31 5.55
CA ARG A 46 -29.07 3.60 4.27
C ARG A 46 -29.17 4.56 3.08
N GLY A 47 -29.79 5.73 3.27
CA GLY A 47 -29.82 6.80 2.27
C GLY A 47 -28.43 7.34 1.96
N ALA A 48 -27.65 7.63 2.99
CA ALA A 48 -26.27 8.13 2.88
C ALA A 48 -25.34 7.12 2.20
N THR A 49 -25.47 5.83 2.49
CA THR A 49 -24.72 4.77 1.81
C THR A 49 -25.02 4.73 0.31
N ARG A 50 -26.30 4.83 -0.09
CA ARG A 50 -26.70 4.87 -1.50
C ARG A 50 -26.13 6.10 -2.21
N GLU A 51 -26.22 7.27 -1.58
CA GLU A 51 -25.68 8.50 -2.16
C GLU A 51 -24.15 8.46 -2.28
N MET A 52 -23.46 7.93 -1.26
CA MET A 52 -22.02 7.73 -1.27
C MET A 52 -21.58 6.77 -2.40
N ALA A 53 -22.32 5.69 -2.63
CA ALA A 53 -22.05 4.77 -3.72
C ALA A 53 -22.16 5.47 -5.09
N LEU A 54 -23.18 6.32 -5.28
CA LEU A 54 -23.33 7.14 -6.49
C LEU A 54 -22.18 8.14 -6.67
N ILE A 55 -21.76 8.81 -5.60
CA ILE A 55 -20.63 9.76 -5.62
C ILE A 55 -19.33 9.03 -6.02
N ASN A 56 -19.09 7.84 -5.48
CA ASN A 56 -17.90 7.05 -5.79
C ASN A 56 -17.93 6.56 -7.25
N ALA A 57 -19.07 6.07 -7.73
CA ALA A 57 -19.23 5.63 -9.11
C ALA A 57 -19.03 6.78 -10.11
N ALA A 58 -19.60 7.96 -9.82
CA ALA A 58 -19.42 9.15 -10.65
C ALA A 58 -17.96 9.61 -10.69
N ALA A 59 -17.28 9.65 -9.54
CA ALA A 59 -15.87 10.03 -9.48
C ALA A 59 -14.97 9.06 -10.23
N GLN A 60 -15.28 7.76 -10.19
CA GLN A 60 -14.52 6.77 -10.94
C GLN A 60 -14.69 6.94 -12.44
N ALA A 61 -15.92 7.09 -12.93
CA ALA A 61 -16.18 7.32 -14.35
C ALA A 61 -15.42 8.53 -14.91
N LEU A 62 -15.41 9.65 -14.17
CA LEU A 62 -14.68 10.86 -14.59
C LEU A 62 -13.16 10.71 -14.51
N LEU A 63 -12.64 10.00 -13.51
CA LEU A 63 -11.20 9.75 -13.39
C LEU A 63 -10.69 8.81 -14.48
N ASP A 64 -11.47 7.79 -14.85
CA ASP A 64 -11.14 6.87 -15.93
C ASP A 64 -11.12 7.60 -17.28
N GLU A 65 -12.09 8.48 -17.54
CA GLU A 65 -12.12 9.34 -18.73
C GLU A 65 -10.92 10.31 -18.77
N ALA A 66 -10.60 10.93 -17.63
CA ALA A 66 -9.46 11.85 -17.53
C ALA A 66 -8.12 11.10 -17.73
N TRP A 67 -7.99 9.88 -17.22
CA TRP A 67 -6.80 9.05 -17.40
C TRP A 67 -6.67 8.54 -18.84
N ALA A 68 -7.78 8.25 -19.52
CA ALA A 68 -7.78 7.85 -20.92
C ALA A 68 -7.39 9.00 -21.86
N THR A 69 -7.79 10.24 -21.51
CA THR A 69 -7.49 11.45 -22.30
C THR A 69 -6.06 11.96 -22.06
N GLN A 70 -5.47 11.65 -20.90
CA GLN A 70 -4.12 12.08 -20.58
C GLN A 70 -3.09 11.33 -21.45
N PRO A 71 -2.24 12.04 -22.24
CA PRO A 71 -1.17 11.39 -22.98
C PRO A 71 -0.26 10.63 -22.00
N PRO A 72 0.27 9.46 -22.38
CA PRO A 72 1.14 8.69 -21.51
C PRO A 72 2.26 9.60 -21.01
N ALA A 73 2.40 9.70 -19.69
CA ALA A 73 3.43 10.52 -19.09
C ALA A 73 4.78 10.17 -19.75
N PRO A 74 5.62 11.16 -20.12
CA PRO A 74 6.96 10.87 -20.60
C PRO A 74 7.62 9.98 -19.54
N ALA A 75 8.22 8.86 -19.99
CA ALA A 75 8.77 7.85 -19.11
C ALA A 75 9.55 8.53 -18.00
N ALA A 76 9.10 8.34 -16.75
CA ALA A 76 9.76 8.94 -15.59
C ALA A 76 11.26 8.63 -15.71
N PRO A 77 12.17 9.61 -15.51
CA PRO A 77 13.58 9.30 -15.48
C PRO A 77 13.75 8.17 -14.47
N VAL A 78 14.31 7.04 -14.93
CA VAL A 78 14.71 5.95 -14.05
C VAL A 78 15.41 6.61 -12.87
N LYS A 79 14.88 6.43 -11.65
CA LYS A 79 15.56 6.87 -10.43
C LYS A 79 16.92 6.17 -10.42
N GLY A 80 17.92 6.86 -10.97
CA GLY A 80 19.25 6.35 -11.19
C GLY A 80 19.91 6.18 -9.86
N GLY A 81 19.96 4.94 -9.36
CA GLY A 81 21.13 4.52 -8.62
C GLY A 81 22.32 4.71 -9.56
N HIS A 82 23.34 5.45 -9.12
CA HIS A 82 24.53 5.71 -9.91
C HIS A 82 25.13 4.37 -10.35
N ARG A 83 24.85 3.94 -11.57
CA ARG A 83 25.66 2.92 -12.22
C ARG A 83 26.98 3.61 -12.47
N ALA A 84 28.05 3.17 -11.81
CA ALA A 84 29.37 3.74 -12.01
C ALA A 84 29.71 3.66 -13.51
N GLU A 85 29.57 4.77 -14.22
CA GLU A 85 30.14 4.92 -15.54
C GLU A 85 31.66 4.83 -15.36
N ARG A 86 32.31 4.06 -16.23
CA ARG A 86 33.77 3.85 -16.21
C ARG A 86 34.44 5.21 -16.07
N PRO A 87 35.45 5.37 -15.19
CA PRO A 87 36.07 6.68 -14.99
C PRO A 87 36.58 7.19 -16.34
N VAL A 88 36.03 8.32 -16.79
CA VAL A 88 36.55 9.06 -17.92
C VAL A 88 37.92 9.57 -17.49
N THR A 89 38.99 8.92 -17.98
CA THR A 89 40.36 9.42 -17.83
C THR A 89 40.53 10.61 -18.79
N GLY A 90 39.89 11.73 -18.47
CA GLY A 90 40.17 13.00 -19.12
C GLY A 90 41.49 13.54 -18.56
N ARG A 91 42.49 13.74 -19.42
CA ARG A 91 43.75 14.39 -19.06
C ARG A 91 43.47 15.88 -18.83
N VAL A 92 43.34 16.29 -17.57
CA VAL A 92 43.27 17.70 -17.20
C VAL A 92 44.66 18.30 -17.31
N THR A 93 44.89 19.15 -18.32
CA THR A 93 46.06 20.02 -18.39
C THR A 93 45.74 21.31 -17.64
N VAL A 94 46.41 21.55 -16.52
CA VAL A 94 46.30 22.80 -15.74
C VAL A 94 47.48 23.69 -16.10
N ASP A 95 47.24 24.80 -16.80
CA ASP A 95 48.26 25.77 -17.27
C ASP A 95 48.64 26.81 -16.18
N SER A 96 48.49 26.47 -14.90
CA SER A 96 48.92 27.34 -13.81
C SER A 96 49.30 26.52 -12.60
N GLY A 97 50.61 26.41 -12.37
CA GLY A 97 51.18 25.69 -11.25
C GLY A 97 50.82 26.35 -9.91
N MET A 98 50.28 25.55 -9.01
CA MET A 98 50.09 25.89 -7.59
C MET A 98 51.45 26.24 -6.97
N ARG A 99 51.63 27.45 -6.44
CA ARG A 99 52.82 27.78 -5.64
C ARG A 99 52.72 27.08 -4.29
N THR A 100 53.51 26.05 -4.07
CA THR A 100 53.60 25.34 -2.79
C THR A 100 54.60 26.02 -1.87
N ASN A 101 54.15 26.49 -0.71
CA ASN A 101 55.03 26.94 0.36
C ASN A 101 55.69 25.69 0.98
N ALA A 102 56.97 25.47 0.66
CA ALA A 102 57.74 24.34 1.12
C ALA A 102 58.08 24.48 2.61
N ARG A 103 57.29 23.84 3.48
CA ARG A 103 57.74 23.38 4.80
C ARG A 103 56.87 22.20 5.22
N THR A 104 57.53 21.10 5.53
CA THR A 104 56.98 19.82 6.01
C THR A 104 56.53 18.86 4.91
N SER A 105 57.47 18.08 4.38
CA SER A 105 57.29 16.66 4.02
C SER A 105 58.66 16.12 3.61
N ALA A 106 59.38 15.49 4.54
CA ALA A 106 60.41 14.53 4.13
C ALA A 106 59.71 13.38 3.38
N PRO A 107 60.27 12.84 2.29
CA PRO A 107 59.62 11.78 1.53
C PRO A 107 59.60 10.50 2.36
N THR A 108 58.47 10.19 2.96
CA THR A 108 58.21 8.86 3.52
C THR A 108 58.17 7.87 2.36
N SER A 109 59.10 6.92 2.35
CA SER A 109 59.07 5.82 1.39
C SER A 109 57.80 4.98 1.60
N VAL A 110 56.93 4.98 0.61
CA VAL A 110 55.71 4.17 0.61
C VAL A 110 56.12 2.71 0.48
N ARG A 111 56.18 1.97 1.60
CA ARG A 111 56.28 0.51 1.58
C ARG A 111 54.95 -0.05 1.11
N TRP A 112 54.91 -0.64 -0.08
CA TRP A 112 53.80 -1.47 -0.54
C TRP A 112 53.67 -2.69 0.37
N ARG A 113 52.83 -2.58 1.42
CA ARG A 113 52.38 -3.75 2.18
C ARG A 113 51.10 -4.25 1.49
N THR A 114 50.99 -5.56 1.29
CA THR A 114 49.77 -6.21 0.78
C THR A 114 48.57 -5.77 1.62
N PRO A 115 47.39 -5.51 1.01
CA PRO A 115 46.21 -5.11 1.77
C PRO A 115 45.92 -6.22 2.79
N ALA A 116 45.87 -5.86 4.08
CA ALA A 116 45.33 -6.76 5.08
C ALA A 116 43.88 -7.10 4.68
N PRO A 117 43.42 -8.37 4.84
CA PRO A 117 42.02 -8.68 4.61
C PRO A 117 41.19 -7.75 5.47
N SER A 118 40.22 -7.07 4.85
CA SER A 118 39.36 -6.11 5.52
C SER A 118 38.71 -6.80 6.71
N ASN A 119 39.15 -6.48 7.93
CA ASN A 119 38.46 -6.86 9.14
C ASN A 119 37.04 -6.31 8.99
N THR A 120 36.08 -7.22 8.83
CA THR A 120 34.65 -6.91 8.81
C THR A 120 34.36 -6.15 10.09
N SER A 121 34.35 -4.83 9.95
CA SER A 121 34.10 -3.91 11.04
C SER A 121 32.75 -4.29 11.60
N HIS A 122 32.70 -4.55 12.90
CA HIS A 122 31.46 -4.68 13.64
C HIS A 122 30.50 -3.59 13.16
N THR A 123 29.31 -4.00 12.74
CA THR A 123 28.20 -3.12 12.38
C THR A 123 27.90 -2.27 13.61
N ARG A 124 28.59 -1.15 13.76
CA ARG A 124 28.20 -0.12 14.71
C ARG A 124 26.84 0.37 14.22
N PRO A 125 25.77 0.26 15.02
CA PRO A 125 24.49 0.80 14.60
C PRO A 125 24.68 2.29 14.25
N PRO A 126 24.09 2.78 13.16
CA PRO A 126 24.28 4.17 12.74
C PRO A 126 23.68 5.08 13.81
N GLU A 127 24.52 5.64 14.66
CA GLU A 127 24.11 6.72 15.55
C GLU A 127 23.75 7.93 14.68
N PRO A 128 22.62 8.61 14.97
CA PRO A 128 22.21 9.76 14.18
C PRO A 128 23.23 10.89 14.31
N LEU A 129 23.67 11.42 13.15
CA LEU A 129 24.41 12.66 13.08
C LEU A 129 23.50 13.82 13.52
N VAL A 130 23.99 14.62 14.46
CA VAL A 130 23.32 15.85 14.93
C VAL A 130 22.95 16.73 13.73
N GLY A 131 21.66 17.03 13.57
CA GLY A 131 21.14 17.93 12.53
C GLY A 131 20.46 17.27 11.32
N SER A 132 20.39 15.94 11.24
CA SER A 132 19.55 15.29 10.21
C SER A 132 18.06 15.38 10.60
N PRO A 133 17.17 16.00 9.81
CA PRO A 133 15.72 16.01 10.08
C PRO A 133 15.09 14.62 9.98
N ALA A 134 15.83 13.64 9.46
CA ALA A 134 15.49 12.23 9.43
C ALA A 134 16.32 11.47 10.48
N GLY A 135 16.01 11.66 11.76
CA GLY A 135 16.44 10.72 12.80
C GLY A 135 15.91 9.31 12.49
N PRO A 136 16.53 8.23 13.00
CA PRO A 136 16.04 6.88 12.77
C PRO A 136 14.61 6.79 13.31
N VAL A 137 13.65 6.59 12.40
CA VAL A 137 12.27 6.27 12.79
C VAL A 137 12.32 4.89 13.42
N GLN A 138 12.49 4.84 14.74
CA GLN A 138 12.30 3.63 15.51
C GLN A 138 10.81 3.29 15.46
N ARG A 139 10.42 2.48 14.46
CA ARG A 139 9.09 1.88 14.46
C ARG A 139 9.08 0.95 15.68
N ARG A 140 8.37 1.33 16.74
CA ARG A 140 8.07 0.42 17.84
C ARG A 140 7.22 -0.69 17.25
N ILE A 141 7.85 -1.83 16.98
CA ILE A 141 7.16 -3.05 16.63
C ILE A 141 6.99 -3.79 17.95
N ASP A 142 5.76 -4.03 18.38
CA ASP A 142 5.51 -4.78 19.60
C ASP A 142 6.12 -6.18 19.45
N PRO A 143 7.09 -6.57 20.30
CA PRO A 143 7.81 -7.82 20.15
C PRO A 143 6.90 -9.06 20.29
N GLU A 144 5.81 -8.94 21.05
CA GLU A 144 4.76 -9.96 21.13
C GLU A 144 4.08 -10.23 19.78
N HIS A 145 3.93 -9.20 18.94
CA HIS A 145 3.35 -9.33 17.61
C HIS A 145 4.31 -10.06 16.65
N VAL A 146 5.62 -9.83 16.79
CA VAL A 146 6.66 -10.46 15.96
C VAL A 146 6.78 -11.96 16.27
N ASN A 147 6.63 -12.33 17.54
CA ASN A 147 6.82 -13.70 18.01
C ASN A 147 5.54 -14.53 18.07
N ARG A 148 4.40 -14.04 17.54
CA ARG A 148 3.16 -14.80 17.54
C ARG A 148 3.31 -16.04 16.64
N PRO A 149 3.08 -17.26 17.18
CA PRO A 149 3.20 -18.48 16.38
C PRO A 149 2.18 -18.45 15.23
N ARG A 150 2.61 -18.87 14.04
CA ARG A 150 1.69 -19.02 12.91
C ARG A 150 0.68 -20.11 13.25
N PRO A 151 -0.64 -19.86 13.11
CA PRO A 151 -1.65 -20.87 13.37
C PRO A 151 -1.47 -22.04 12.41
N SER A 152 -1.77 -23.26 12.89
CA SER A 152 -1.81 -24.43 12.02
C SER A 152 -2.89 -24.27 10.96
N LEU A 153 -2.75 -24.99 9.84
CA LEU A 153 -3.72 -24.90 8.74
C LEU A 153 -5.13 -25.33 9.19
N ASP A 154 -5.23 -26.32 10.07
CA ASP A 154 -6.50 -26.79 10.62
C ASP A 154 -7.14 -25.75 11.55
N ALA A 155 -6.34 -25.15 12.46
CA ALA A 155 -6.81 -24.06 13.30
C ALA A 155 -7.27 -22.85 12.47
N ALA A 156 -6.53 -22.53 11.39
CA ALA A 156 -6.88 -21.44 10.48
C ALA A 156 -8.20 -21.69 9.74
N ARG A 157 -8.50 -22.94 9.37
CA ARG A 157 -9.76 -23.32 8.70
C ARG A 157 -10.98 -23.14 9.59
N ASN A 158 -10.84 -23.54 10.86
CA ASN A 158 -11.94 -23.58 11.83
C ASN A 158 -12.18 -22.24 12.54
N LEU A 159 -11.29 -21.25 12.38
CA LEU A 159 -11.47 -19.93 12.96
C LEU A 159 -12.73 -19.26 12.40
N ARG A 160 -13.59 -18.77 13.30
CA ARG A 160 -14.83 -18.06 12.96
C ARG A 160 -14.59 -16.57 12.90
N VAL A 161 -15.16 -15.93 11.88
CA VAL A 161 -15.13 -14.47 11.76
C VAL A 161 -16.24 -13.89 12.62
N THR A 162 -15.92 -12.95 13.51
CA THR A 162 -16.89 -12.37 14.45
C THR A 162 -17.59 -11.12 13.90
N PHE A 163 -17.17 -10.60 12.75
CA PHE A 163 -17.64 -9.32 12.22
C PHE A 163 -17.72 -9.29 10.69
N GLY A 164 -18.40 -8.26 10.18
CA GLY A 164 -18.50 -7.99 8.75
C GLY A 164 -19.48 -8.90 8.03
N ARG A 165 -19.31 -9.02 6.71
CA ARG A 165 -20.28 -9.66 5.80
C ARG A 165 -20.49 -11.15 6.08
N TYR A 166 -19.45 -11.84 6.51
CA TYR A 166 -19.45 -13.28 6.76
C TYR A 166 -19.30 -13.58 8.26
N ALA A 167 -19.86 -12.72 9.12
CA ALA A 167 -19.87 -12.96 10.56
C ALA A 167 -20.53 -14.32 10.88
N GLY A 168 -19.94 -15.09 11.78
CA GLY A 168 -20.34 -16.46 12.12
C GLY A 168 -19.73 -17.55 11.23
N GLY A 169 -19.33 -17.21 10.00
CA GLY A 169 -18.72 -18.13 9.04
C GLY A 169 -17.28 -18.51 9.41
N THR A 170 -16.88 -19.72 9.04
CA THR A 170 -15.49 -20.18 9.18
C THR A 170 -14.63 -19.64 8.04
N ILE A 171 -13.33 -19.45 8.28
CA ILE A 171 -12.41 -19.02 7.23
C ILE A 171 -12.39 -20.02 6.07
N ALA A 172 -12.53 -21.33 6.32
CA ALA A 172 -12.62 -22.32 5.25
C ALA A 172 -13.82 -22.11 4.32
N GLN A 173 -15.00 -21.77 4.87
CA GLN A 173 -16.20 -21.45 4.09
C GLN A 173 -15.99 -20.18 3.27
N ILE A 174 -15.47 -19.13 3.90
CA ILE A 174 -15.22 -17.84 3.26
C ILE A 174 -14.16 -17.98 2.16
N ALA A 175 -13.12 -18.79 2.37
CA ALA A 175 -12.10 -19.07 1.38
C ALA A 175 -12.66 -19.71 0.10
N ARG A 176 -13.74 -20.49 0.18
CA ARG A 176 -14.40 -21.10 -0.98
C ARG A 176 -15.34 -20.12 -1.68
N LEU A 177 -16.08 -19.32 -0.90
CA LEU A 177 -17.07 -18.38 -1.42
C LEU A 177 -16.43 -17.12 -2.00
N ASP A 178 -15.49 -16.53 -1.28
CA ASP A 178 -14.87 -15.24 -1.61
C ASP A 178 -13.45 -15.13 -1.01
N PRO A 179 -12.43 -15.66 -1.72
CA PRO A 179 -11.03 -15.44 -1.36
C PRO A 179 -10.63 -13.95 -1.30
N GLY A 180 -11.32 -13.09 -2.06
CA GLY A 180 -11.09 -11.65 -2.10
C GLY A 180 -11.39 -10.98 -0.76
N TYR A 181 -12.40 -11.45 -0.04
CA TYR A 181 -12.73 -10.96 1.31
C TYR A 181 -11.62 -11.25 2.32
N LEU A 182 -11.02 -12.45 2.28
CA LEU A 182 -9.87 -12.78 3.14
C LEU A 182 -8.67 -11.87 2.84
N ALA A 183 -8.42 -11.58 1.56
CA ALA A 183 -7.37 -10.64 1.17
C ALA A 183 -7.67 -9.21 1.66
N TRP A 184 -8.94 -8.80 1.67
CA TRP A 184 -9.36 -7.52 2.26
C TRP A 184 -9.14 -7.49 3.77
N CYS A 185 -9.48 -8.58 4.48
CA CYS A 185 -9.28 -8.70 5.92
C CYS A 185 -7.82 -8.46 6.29
N VAL A 186 -6.87 -9.07 5.57
CA VAL A 186 -5.44 -8.93 5.88
C VAL A 186 -4.94 -7.49 5.80
N ASP A 187 -5.44 -6.69 4.85
CA ASP A 187 -4.92 -5.34 4.65
C ASP A 187 -5.68 -4.28 5.47
N ASN A 188 -6.93 -4.53 5.84
CA ASN A 188 -7.81 -3.53 6.47
C ASN A 188 -8.13 -3.82 7.94
N VAL A 189 -8.13 -5.09 8.37
CA VAL A 189 -8.47 -5.46 9.75
C VAL A 189 -7.23 -5.34 10.60
N ARG A 190 -7.27 -4.44 11.59
CA ARG A 190 -6.19 -4.28 12.59
C ARG A 190 -6.55 -4.78 13.97
N ARG A 191 -7.85 -4.89 14.28
CA ARG A 191 -8.36 -5.23 15.61
C ARG A 191 -8.18 -6.71 15.97
N ASP A 192 -8.17 -7.58 14.98
CA ASP A 192 -8.12 -9.03 15.17
C ASP A 192 -6.89 -9.62 14.45
N ALA A 193 -5.83 -9.84 15.23
CA ALA A 193 -4.56 -10.37 14.70
C ALA A 193 -4.65 -11.88 14.38
N ASP A 194 -5.51 -12.63 15.05
CA ASP A 194 -5.66 -14.07 14.83
C ASP A 194 -6.42 -14.34 13.53
N LEU A 195 -7.45 -13.54 13.25
CA LEU A 195 -8.11 -13.52 11.95
C LEU A 195 -7.11 -13.23 10.82
N VAL A 196 -6.28 -12.20 10.97
CA VAL A 196 -5.30 -11.82 9.94
C VAL A 196 -4.27 -12.94 9.74
N ALA A 197 -3.80 -13.58 10.81
CA ALA A 197 -2.88 -14.70 10.73
C ALA A 197 -3.50 -15.90 10.01
N ALA A 198 -4.71 -16.30 10.38
CA ALA A 198 -5.43 -17.41 9.77
C ALA A 198 -5.80 -17.13 8.29
N ALA A 199 -6.24 -15.90 7.97
CA ALA A 199 -6.52 -15.49 6.60
C ALA A 199 -5.26 -15.54 5.72
N ASN A 200 -4.09 -15.13 6.24
CA ASN A 200 -2.82 -15.27 5.52
C ASN A 200 -2.49 -16.75 5.24
N VAL A 201 -2.63 -17.63 6.23
CA VAL A 201 -2.37 -19.08 6.05
C VAL A 201 -3.27 -19.67 4.97
N MET A 202 -4.56 -19.34 4.98
CA MET A 202 -5.51 -19.83 3.98
C MET A 202 -5.29 -19.23 2.58
N LEU A 203 -4.89 -17.97 2.47
CA LEU A 203 -4.52 -17.38 1.19
C LEU A 203 -3.24 -18.02 0.62
N ASP A 204 -2.26 -18.31 1.45
CA ASP A 204 -1.02 -18.98 1.03
C ASP A 204 -1.31 -20.42 0.56
N GLU A 205 -2.27 -21.11 1.19
CA GLU A 205 -2.82 -22.40 0.73
C GLU A 205 -3.47 -22.31 -0.65
N LEU A 206 -4.33 -21.31 -0.86
CA LEU A 206 -5.01 -21.12 -2.14
C LEU A 206 -4.05 -20.72 -3.27
N VAL A 207 -3.01 -19.94 -2.96
CA VAL A 207 -1.95 -19.60 -3.92
C VAL A 207 -1.13 -20.84 -4.28
N ARG A 208 -0.78 -21.66 -3.29
CA ARG A 208 -0.01 -22.89 -3.51
C ARG A 208 -0.77 -23.93 -4.34
N THR A 209 -2.09 -24.02 -4.14
CA THR A 209 -2.97 -24.90 -4.92
C THR A 209 -3.37 -24.31 -6.28
N GLY A 210 -2.99 -23.06 -6.56
CA GLY A 210 -3.29 -22.37 -7.82
C GLY A 210 -4.73 -21.88 -7.96
N SER A 211 -5.56 -22.03 -6.93
CA SER A 211 -6.98 -21.64 -6.95
C SER A 211 -7.21 -20.14 -6.81
N PHE A 212 -6.21 -19.38 -6.36
CA PHE A 212 -6.30 -17.94 -6.18
C PHE A 212 -4.97 -17.23 -6.46
N ARG A 213 -5.03 -16.09 -7.14
CA ARG A 213 -3.88 -15.19 -7.31
C ARG A 213 -4.01 -14.01 -6.37
N ARG A 214 -3.10 -13.93 -5.40
CA ARG A 214 -3.11 -12.85 -4.39
C ARG A 214 -2.82 -11.50 -5.06
N PRO A 215 -3.71 -10.50 -4.93
CA PRO A 215 -3.43 -9.15 -5.42
C PRO A 215 -2.33 -8.49 -4.57
N PRO A 216 -1.61 -7.49 -5.12
CA PRO A 216 -0.59 -6.79 -4.35
C PRO A 216 -1.20 -6.15 -3.10
N ARG A 217 -0.42 -6.11 -2.01
CA ARG A 217 -0.88 -5.50 -0.74
C ARG A 217 -1.24 -4.03 -0.98
N GLY A 218 -2.38 -3.61 -0.44
CA GLY A 218 -2.91 -2.26 -0.65
C GLY A 218 -3.59 -2.05 -2.02
N SER A 219 -3.74 -3.08 -2.84
CA SER A 219 -4.55 -3.01 -4.07
C SER A 219 -6.02 -2.74 -3.72
N LEU A 220 -6.61 -1.76 -4.42
CA LEU A 220 -8.05 -1.52 -4.39
C LEU A 220 -8.83 -2.56 -5.20
N PHE A 221 -8.18 -3.21 -6.17
CA PHE A 221 -8.79 -4.29 -6.94
C PHE A 221 -8.63 -5.62 -6.22
N ARG A 222 -9.77 -6.22 -5.85
CA ARG A 222 -9.88 -7.54 -5.25
C ARG A 222 -10.88 -8.34 -6.09
N PRO A 223 -10.50 -9.49 -6.65
CA PRO A 223 -11.46 -10.38 -7.28
C PRO A 223 -12.34 -10.98 -6.18
N SER A 224 -13.43 -10.29 -5.86
CA SER A 224 -14.52 -10.84 -5.05
C SER A 224 -15.66 -11.14 -6.02
N PRO A 225 -16.13 -12.40 -6.11
CA PRO A 225 -17.24 -12.77 -6.98
C PRO A 225 -18.57 -12.15 -6.54
N ASN A 226 -18.66 -11.61 -5.31
CA ASN A 226 -19.89 -11.06 -4.78
C ASN A 226 -19.73 -9.58 -4.38
N ALA A 227 -20.44 -8.68 -5.07
CA ALA A 227 -20.58 -7.29 -4.63
C ALA A 227 -21.12 -7.22 -3.19
N PHE A 228 -20.67 -6.24 -2.39
CA PHE A 228 -21.07 -6.00 -0.99
C PHE A 228 -22.61 -6.10 -0.83
N GLY A 229 -23.13 -7.24 -0.38
CA GLY A 229 -24.58 -7.45 -0.25
C GLY A 229 -25.09 -8.89 -0.05
N ALA A 230 -24.33 -9.93 -0.43
CA ALA A 230 -24.77 -11.32 -0.20
C ALA A 230 -24.34 -11.81 1.20
N THR A 231 -25.29 -11.84 2.12
CA THR A 231 -25.11 -12.41 3.46
C THR A 231 -24.91 -13.92 3.36
N LEU A 232 -24.15 -14.50 4.28
CA LEU A 232 -24.18 -15.94 4.50
C LEU A 232 -25.60 -16.25 4.98
N GLY A 233 -26.43 -16.84 4.10
CA GLY A 233 -27.76 -17.30 4.48
C GLY A 233 -27.63 -18.37 5.55
N ASP A 234 -28.56 -18.36 6.49
CA ASP A 234 -28.78 -19.40 7.48
C ASP A 234 -29.10 -20.74 6.79
N ASP A 235 -28.07 -21.42 6.28
CA ASP A 235 -28.13 -22.85 6.01
C ASP A 235 -27.80 -23.59 7.33
N GLU A 236 -28.69 -23.42 8.32
CA GLU A 236 -29.08 -24.53 9.18
C GLU A 236 -30.06 -25.39 8.37
N ASP A 237 -29.63 -26.60 8.00
CA ASP A 237 -30.44 -27.83 8.07
C ASP A 237 -29.79 -28.96 7.26
N ALA A 238 -29.21 -29.93 7.98
CA ALA A 238 -29.32 -31.39 7.80
C ALA A 238 -28.20 -32.14 8.55
#